data_AF-A0A3M8FXF1-F1
#
_entry.id   AF-A0A3M8FXF1-F1
#
_cell.length_a   1.000
_cell.length_b   1.000
_cell.length_c   1.000
_cell.angle_alpha   90.00
_cell.angle_beta   90.00
_cell.angle_gamma   90.00
#
_symmetry.space_group_name_H-M   'P 1'
#
loop_
_entity.id
_entity.type
_entity.pdbx_description
1 polymer ?
#
loop_
_entity_poly.entity_id
_entity_poly.type
_entity_poly.pdbx_seq_one_letter_code
_entity_poly.pdbx_strand_id
1 'polypeptide(L)'
;MLAVAGCSSSGPKPIPESEGQKLFGDTNGATSSSQEFWTIGLKPFAGNNAAQLAQDELSRLVRLPGLDEAFILDRGQRVIVCVGRQPSPNTREALALLERVRKTRIDGERPFAKAFYIPPQGKAQSDLDLRSVPGKFGEDAVYTLQVGVYGRADGRAPTRRDIEEAREKAVEAVEELRRQGELAFYYHGPSMSMVTVGVFTHEDIDPVFSFGLRSLMERFPHNLLNGQGVSQTVTMSDGSRQQIIQESFPVLIPEN
;
A
#
# COMPACT_ATOMS: atom_id res chain seq x y z
N MET A 1 4.41 76.97 13.46
CA MET A 1 4.46 76.38 14.81
C MET A 1 3.56 75.16 14.80
N LEU A 2 4.11 73.98 15.11
CA LEU A 2 3.43 72.68 15.04
C LEU A 2 2.20 72.62 15.96
N ALA A 3 1.10 72.06 15.46
CA ALA A 3 0.06 71.45 16.28
C ALA A 3 -0.39 70.15 15.61
N VAL A 4 -0.23 69.05 16.36
CA VAL A 4 -0.55 67.67 15.99
C VAL A 4 -2.05 67.46 16.20
N ALA A 5 -2.78 67.08 15.16
CA ALA A 5 -4.17 66.61 15.26
C ALA A 5 -4.18 65.07 15.13
N GLY A 6 -4.57 64.39 16.21
CA GLY A 6 -4.73 62.94 16.26
C GLY A 6 -6.00 62.49 15.55
N CYS A 7 -5.87 61.61 14.56
CA CYS A 7 -7.00 60.88 13.98
C CYS A 7 -7.39 59.72 14.91
N SER A 8 -8.65 59.69 15.31
CA SER A 8 -9.30 58.58 16.00
C SER A 8 -10.44 58.04 15.13
N SER A 9 -10.68 56.72 15.24
CA SER A 9 -11.73 55.90 14.59
C SER A 9 -11.53 55.64 13.09
N SER A 10 -11.70 54.44 12.53
CA SER A 10 -12.45 53.24 12.93
C SER A 10 -11.79 51.99 12.31
N GLY A 11 -11.39 51.01 13.13
CA GLY A 11 -10.92 49.71 12.64
C GLY A 11 -12.05 48.88 12.02
N PRO A 12 -11.73 47.88 11.17
CA PRO A 12 -12.74 47.05 10.51
C PRO A 12 -13.58 46.29 11.55
N LYS A 13 -14.91 46.29 11.36
CA LYS A 13 -15.83 45.47 12.17
C LYS A 13 -15.47 43.98 12.01
N PRO A 14 -15.48 43.18 13.09
CA PRO A 14 -15.31 41.74 12.97
C PRO A 14 -16.46 41.15 12.14
N ILE A 15 -16.09 40.28 11.19
CA ILE A 15 -17.03 39.54 10.36
C ILE A 15 -17.80 38.59 11.29
N PRO A 16 -19.16 38.56 11.26
CA PRO A 16 -19.92 37.62 12.07
C PRO A 16 -19.61 36.19 11.63
N GLU A 17 -19.17 35.36 12.58
CA GLU A 17 -19.15 33.91 12.41
C GLU A 17 -20.58 33.41 12.13
N SER A 18 -20.70 32.38 11.29
CA SER A 18 -21.82 31.42 11.21
C SER A 18 -22.95 31.53 10.17
N GLU A 19 -22.65 31.83 8.90
CA GLU A 19 -23.52 31.35 7.79
C GLU A 19 -23.02 30.03 7.16
N GLY A 20 -21.70 29.85 7.03
CA GLY A 20 -21.13 28.58 6.51
C GLY A 20 -21.42 27.37 7.40
N GLN A 21 -21.46 27.57 8.72
CA GLN A 21 -21.63 26.50 9.73
C GLN A 21 -23.08 25.98 9.84
N LYS A 22 -24.04 26.68 9.22
CA LYS A 22 -25.44 26.24 9.13
C LYS A 22 -25.76 25.54 7.81
N LEU A 23 -24.97 25.79 6.76
CA LEU A 23 -25.13 25.17 5.43
C LEU A 23 -24.32 23.89 5.27
N PHE A 24 -23.21 23.78 6.00
CA PHE A 24 -22.35 22.60 6.02
C PHE A 24 -22.32 22.06 7.44
N GLY A 25 -23.22 21.12 7.71
CA GLY A 25 -23.30 20.42 9.00
C GLY A 25 -21.93 19.88 9.42
N ASP A 26 -21.73 19.85 10.72
CA ASP A 26 -20.54 19.48 11.49
C ASP A 26 -19.72 18.32 10.86
N THR A 27 -18.82 18.61 9.92
CA THR A 27 -17.83 17.64 9.43
C THR A 27 -16.64 17.61 10.38
N ASN A 28 -16.84 17.00 11.54
CA ASN A 28 -15.73 16.43 12.30
C ASN A 28 -15.17 15.23 11.51
N GLY A 29 -14.26 15.49 10.56
CA GLY A 29 -13.62 14.41 9.83
C GLY A 29 -12.97 14.80 8.51
N ALA A 30 -11.96 15.67 8.53
CA ALA A 30 -10.88 15.67 7.54
C ALA A 30 -9.77 16.65 7.97
N THR A 31 -9.17 16.45 9.14
CA THR A 31 -7.88 17.10 9.40
C THR A 31 -6.84 16.33 8.61
N SER A 32 -6.48 16.87 7.45
CA SER A 32 -5.25 16.55 6.71
C SER A 32 -4.02 16.97 7.53
N SER A 33 -3.85 16.40 8.72
CA SER A 33 -2.57 16.46 9.41
C SER A 33 -1.61 15.54 8.65
N SER A 34 -0.44 16.06 8.31
CA SER A 34 0.69 15.23 7.87
C SER A 34 0.88 14.15 8.92
N GLN A 35 0.49 12.92 8.60
CA GLN A 35 0.53 11.81 9.55
C GLN A 35 2.00 11.49 9.83
N GLU A 36 2.49 11.83 11.04
CA GLU A 36 3.91 11.73 11.42
C GLU A 36 4.28 10.35 12.03
N PHE A 37 3.35 9.40 12.09
CA PHE A 37 3.54 8.11 12.75
C PHE A 37 3.60 6.93 11.78
N TRP A 38 4.38 5.92 12.16
CA TRP A 38 4.34 4.58 11.58
C TRP A 38 3.16 3.82 12.17
N THR A 39 2.48 3.03 11.34
CA THR A 39 1.34 2.22 11.78
C THR A 39 1.34 0.87 11.07
N ILE A 40 0.67 -0.14 11.62
CA ILE A 40 0.56 -1.45 10.98
C ILE A 40 -0.74 -1.48 10.18
N GLY A 41 -0.65 -1.72 8.87
CA GLY A 41 -1.83 -1.94 8.03
C GLY A 41 -2.42 -3.32 8.26
N LEU A 42 -3.71 -3.38 8.60
CA LEU A 42 -4.44 -4.64 8.76
C LEU A 42 -5.16 -5.03 7.47
N LYS A 43 -5.87 -4.07 6.85
CA LYS A 43 -6.62 -4.32 5.63
C LYS A 43 -6.86 -3.03 4.82
N PRO A 44 -6.41 -2.96 3.56
CA PRO A 44 -6.75 -1.87 2.65
C PRO A 44 -8.10 -2.12 1.96
N PHE A 45 -8.83 -1.04 1.71
CA PHE A 45 -10.12 -0.99 1.00
C PHE A 45 -10.04 0.03 -0.13
N ALA A 46 -10.69 -0.27 -1.25
CA ALA A 46 -10.74 0.58 -2.43
C ALA A 46 -12.15 0.61 -3.03
N GLY A 47 -12.41 1.60 -3.89
CA GLY A 47 -13.70 1.80 -4.56
C GLY A 47 -14.69 2.69 -3.80
N ASN A 48 -15.86 2.92 -4.40
CA ASN A 48 -16.84 3.91 -3.92
C ASN A 48 -17.37 3.66 -2.51
N ASN A 49 -17.34 2.40 -2.05
CA ASN A 49 -17.80 2.00 -0.72
C ASN A 49 -16.64 1.74 0.26
N ALA A 50 -15.39 2.10 -0.09
CA ALA A 50 -14.21 1.79 0.73
C ALA A 50 -14.33 2.28 2.17
N ALA A 51 -14.83 3.51 2.37
CA ALA A 51 -15.01 4.08 3.70
C ALA A 51 -16.00 3.26 4.55
N GLN A 52 -17.14 2.87 3.98
CA GLN A 52 -18.14 2.08 4.70
C GLN A 52 -17.60 0.68 5.03
N LEU A 53 -16.99 -0.01 4.06
CA LEU A 53 -16.39 -1.33 4.27
C LEU A 53 -15.28 -1.29 5.33
N ALA A 54 -14.48 -0.23 5.36
CA ALA A 54 -13.47 -0.03 6.39
C ALA A 54 -14.08 0.21 7.77
N GLN A 55 -15.20 0.93 7.87
CA GLN A 55 -15.91 1.14 9.14
C GLN A 55 -16.55 -0.13 9.68
N ASP A 56 -17.13 -0.95 8.80
CA ASP A 56 -17.71 -2.24 9.17
C ASP A 56 -16.61 -3.18 9.70
N GLU A 57 -15.47 -3.22 9.00
CA GLU A 57 -14.32 -4.03 9.43
C GLU A 57 -13.69 -3.49 10.72
N LEU A 58 -13.55 -2.17 10.87
CA LEU A 58 -13.06 -1.56 12.10
C LEU A 58 -13.94 -1.97 13.29
N SER A 59 -15.26 -1.86 13.13
CA SER A 59 -16.25 -2.22 14.16
C SER A 59 -16.16 -3.69 14.59
N ARG A 60 -15.71 -4.56 13.69
CA ARG A 60 -15.45 -5.97 13.97
C ARG A 60 -14.10 -6.15 14.69
N LEU A 61 -13.04 -5.52 14.19
CA LEU A 61 -11.67 -5.70 14.68
C LEU A 61 -11.44 -5.13 16.08
N VAL A 62 -12.04 -3.97 16.42
CA VAL A 62 -11.88 -3.36 17.76
C VAL A 62 -12.43 -4.22 18.90
N ARG A 63 -13.25 -5.23 18.59
CA ARG A 63 -13.79 -6.19 19.56
C ARG A 63 -12.84 -7.36 19.83
N LEU A 64 -11.76 -7.50 19.05
CA LEU A 64 -10.80 -8.58 19.17
C LEU A 64 -9.65 -8.18 20.11
N PRO A 65 -9.18 -9.10 20.99
CA PRO A 65 -8.06 -8.81 21.88
C PRO A 65 -6.81 -8.33 21.13
N GLY A 66 -6.27 -7.19 21.55
CA GLY A 66 -5.04 -6.62 20.99
C GLY A 66 -5.22 -5.79 19.72
N LEU A 67 -6.45 -5.54 19.28
CA LEU A 67 -6.82 -4.69 18.14
C LEU A 67 -7.82 -3.58 18.53
N ASP A 68 -8.02 -3.34 19.82
CA ASP A 68 -8.92 -2.35 20.39
C ASP A 68 -8.54 -0.90 20.02
N GLU A 69 -7.26 -0.64 19.74
CA GLU A 69 -6.75 0.65 19.26
C GLU A 69 -6.73 0.77 17.72
N ALA A 70 -7.41 -0.14 17.00
CA ALA A 70 -7.50 -0.06 15.55
C ALA A 70 -8.19 1.25 15.12
N PHE A 71 -7.82 1.75 13.95
CA PHE A 71 -8.34 3.00 13.41
C PHE A 71 -8.28 3.00 11.89
N ILE A 72 -8.99 3.95 11.28
CA ILE A 72 -8.99 4.13 9.83
C ILE A 72 -7.97 5.18 9.41
N LEU A 73 -7.21 4.86 8.37
CA LEU A 73 -6.22 5.69 7.73
C LEU A 73 -6.65 5.95 6.28
N ASP A 74 -6.89 7.22 5.93
CA ASP A 74 -7.15 7.62 4.55
C ASP A 74 -5.83 7.92 3.82
N ARG A 75 -5.66 7.32 2.64
CA ARG A 75 -4.51 7.50 1.74
C ARG A 75 -4.94 7.92 0.33
N GLY A 76 -6.06 8.63 0.22
CA GLY A 76 -6.61 9.16 -1.02
C GLY A 76 -7.33 8.10 -1.84
N GLN A 77 -6.58 7.24 -2.53
CA GLN A 77 -7.18 6.18 -3.35
C GLN A 77 -7.67 4.97 -2.54
N ARG A 78 -7.18 4.84 -1.31
CA ARG A 78 -7.51 3.73 -0.42
C ARG A 78 -7.77 4.19 1.00
N VAL A 79 -8.62 3.43 1.66
CA VAL A 79 -8.90 3.53 3.09
C VAL A 79 -8.32 2.27 3.75
N ILE A 80 -7.52 2.42 4.79
CA ILE A 80 -6.81 1.29 5.42
C ILE A 80 -7.22 1.20 6.87
N VAL A 81 -7.67 0.03 7.32
CA VAL A 81 -7.79 -0.24 8.75
C VAL A 81 -6.40 -0.58 9.28
N CYS A 82 -5.96 0.16 10.28
CA CYS A 82 -4.61 0.13 10.84
C CYS A 82 -4.64 -0.06 12.35
N VAL A 83 -3.49 -0.39 12.94
CA VAL A 83 -3.32 -0.43 14.41
C VAL A 83 -1.95 0.11 14.82
N GLY A 84 -1.95 0.76 15.98
CA GLY A 84 -0.75 1.34 16.59
C GLY A 84 -0.24 2.60 15.89
N ARG A 85 0.37 3.47 16.68
CA ARG A 85 1.01 4.70 16.21
C ARG A 85 2.37 4.77 16.85
N GLN A 86 3.42 4.60 16.05
CA GLN A 86 4.80 4.51 16.52
C GLN A 86 5.65 5.61 15.89
N PRO A 87 6.57 6.25 16.63
CA PRO A 87 7.48 7.25 16.06
C PRO A 87 8.51 6.62 15.10
N SER A 88 8.80 5.33 15.26
CA SER A 88 9.74 4.56 14.45
C SER A 88 9.30 3.08 14.41
N PRO A 89 9.53 2.35 13.31
CA PRO A 89 9.16 0.94 13.20
C PRO A 89 10.12 0.01 13.96
N ASN A 90 11.23 0.55 14.47
CA ASN A 90 12.32 -0.23 15.07
C ASN A 90 12.43 -0.06 16.60
N THR A 91 11.48 0.64 17.25
CA THR A 91 11.45 0.70 18.72
C THR A 91 11.07 -0.67 19.29
N ARG A 92 11.45 -0.93 20.54
CA ARG A 92 11.10 -2.20 21.21
C ARG A 92 9.58 -2.40 21.25
N GLU A 93 8.85 -1.32 21.51
CA GLU A 93 7.38 -1.28 21.55
C GLU A 93 6.79 -1.56 20.17
N ALA A 94 7.37 -0.99 19.11
CA ALA A 94 6.93 -1.21 17.73
C ALA A 94 7.13 -2.67 17.30
N LEU A 95 8.27 -3.26 17.61
CA LEU A 95 8.58 -4.66 17.31
C LEU A 95 7.64 -5.61 18.08
N ALA A 96 7.40 -5.35 19.37
CA ALA A 96 6.48 -6.14 20.18
C ALA A 96 5.02 -6.05 19.70
N LEU A 97 4.59 -4.86 19.27
CA LEU A 97 3.28 -4.68 18.65
C LEU A 97 3.16 -5.47 17.34
N LEU A 98 4.17 -5.39 16.46
CA LEU A 98 4.17 -6.12 15.20
C LEU A 98 4.12 -7.63 15.40
N GLU A 99 4.93 -8.15 16.32
CA GLU A 99 4.91 -9.57 16.67
C GLU A 99 3.55 -10.01 17.21
N ARG A 100 2.93 -9.19 18.08
CA ARG A 100 1.58 -9.46 18.60
C ARG A 100 0.54 -9.52 17.48
N VAL A 101 0.50 -8.51 16.60
CA VAL A 101 -0.43 -8.46 15.47
C VAL A 101 -0.26 -9.66 14.56
N ARG A 102 0.98 -10.04 14.23
CA ARG A 102 1.27 -11.22 13.39
C ARG A 102 0.83 -12.55 14.01
N LYS A 103 0.75 -12.62 15.34
CA LYS A 103 0.30 -13.81 16.09
C LYS A 103 -1.21 -13.85 16.33
N THR A 104 -1.94 -12.76 16.09
CA THR A 104 -3.39 -12.70 16.28
C THR A 104 -4.09 -13.80 15.47
N ARG A 105 -4.98 -14.53 16.14
CA ARG A 105 -5.84 -15.54 15.50
C ARG A 105 -7.28 -15.09 15.41
N ILE A 106 -7.90 -15.29 14.25
CA ILE A 106 -9.32 -15.08 13.98
C ILE A 106 -9.84 -16.36 13.34
N ASP A 107 -10.83 -17.00 13.97
CA ASP A 107 -11.42 -18.26 13.48
C ASP A 107 -10.38 -19.37 13.19
N GLY A 108 -9.31 -19.41 13.99
CA GLY A 108 -8.21 -20.38 13.86
C GLY A 108 -7.10 -19.96 12.90
N GLU A 109 -7.31 -18.96 12.04
CA GLU A 109 -6.33 -18.46 11.08
C GLU A 109 -5.47 -17.32 11.64
N ARG A 110 -4.33 -17.02 11.02
CA ARG A 110 -3.48 -15.84 11.33
C ARG A 110 -3.54 -14.82 10.18
N PRO A 111 -4.63 -14.04 10.07
CA PRO A 111 -4.84 -13.16 8.91
C PRO A 111 -3.78 -12.06 8.77
N PHE A 112 -3.08 -11.73 9.86
CA PHE A 112 -2.07 -10.68 9.89
C PHE A 112 -0.63 -11.21 9.99
N ALA A 113 -0.39 -12.51 9.75
CA ALA A 113 0.94 -13.12 9.86
C ALA A 113 2.03 -12.37 9.06
N LYS A 114 1.63 -11.70 7.98
CA LYS A 114 2.49 -10.95 7.05
C LYS A 114 2.38 -9.44 7.21
N ALA A 115 1.74 -8.95 8.28
CA ALA A 115 1.59 -7.53 8.54
C ALA A 115 2.95 -6.82 8.61
N PHE A 116 2.97 -5.54 8.30
CA PHE A 116 4.17 -4.71 8.25
C PHE A 116 3.83 -3.25 8.59
N TYR A 117 4.85 -2.45 8.88
CA TYR A 117 4.67 -1.02 9.13
C TYR A 117 4.54 -0.22 7.84
N ILE A 118 3.46 0.55 7.75
CA ILE A 118 3.22 1.60 6.76
C ILE A 118 3.90 2.88 7.26
N PRO A 119 4.67 3.59 6.41
CA PRO A 119 5.35 4.81 6.80
C PRO A 119 4.41 6.02 6.96
N PRO A 120 4.82 7.03 7.75
CA PRO A 120 4.29 8.39 7.68
C PRO A 120 4.17 8.89 6.24
N GLN A 121 3.23 9.81 5.97
CA GLN A 121 3.21 10.47 4.66
C GLN A 121 4.55 11.20 4.42
N GLY A 122 5.09 11.07 3.21
CA GLY A 122 6.37 11.67 2.82
C GLY A 122 7.63 10.99 3.37
N LYS A 123 7.51 9.88 4.12
CA LYS A 123 8.68 9.06 4.50
C LYS A 123 8.75 7.80 3.64
N ALA A 124 9.93 7.53 3.10
CA ALA A 124 10.21 6.26 2.44
C ALA A 124 10.35 5.14 3.48
N GLN A 125 9.87 3.95 3.14
CA GLN A 125 10.19 2.74 3.89
C GLN A 125 11.55 2.23 3.44
N SER A 126 12.47 1.98 4.39
CA SER A 126 13.79 1.46 4.05
C SER A 126 13.66 0.07 3.42
N ASP A 127 14.42 -0.14 2.35
CA ASP A 127 14.64 -1.41 1.68
C ASP A 127 13.39 -2.01 1.02
N LEU A 128 13.29 -1.69 -0.27
CA LEU A 128 12.24 -2.04 -1.21
C LEU A 128 12.66 -3.23 -2.10
N ASP A 129 13.88 -3.73 -1.97
CA ASP A 129 14.45 -4.76 -2.84
C ASP A 129 13.96 -6.15 -2.44
N LEU A 130 13.48 -6.93 -3.41
CA LEU A 130 12.96 -8.28 -3.20
C LEU A 130 14.02 -9.24 -2.63
N ARG A 131 15.31 -9.02 -2.92
CA ARG A 131 16.43 -9.83 -2.39
C ARG A 131 16.59 -9.73 -0.86
N SER A 132 16.02 -8.69 -0.26
CA SER A 132 16.03 -8.52 1.19
C SER A 132 15.01 -9.39 1.92
N VAL A 133 14.04 -9.99 1.20
CA VAL A 133 12.88 -10.65 1.80
C VAL A 133 13.26 -11.86 2.66
N PRO A 134 14.12 -12.80 2.23
CA PRO A 134 14.48 -13.95 3.07
C PRO A 134 15.04 -13.55 4.44
N GLY A 135 15.88 -12.50 4.49
CA GLY A 135 16.42 -11.97 5.75
C GLY A 135 15.38 -11.32 6.68
N LYS A 136 14.23 -10.89 6.16
CA LYS A 136 13.17 -10.19 6.92
C LYS A 136 12.00 -11.10 7.31
N PHE A 137 11.70 -12.08 6.49
CA PHE A 137 10.51 -12.92 6.61
C PHE A 137 10.83 -14.40 6.89
N GLY A 138 12.11 -14.78 6.90
CA GLY A 138 12.58 -16.13 7.20
C GLY A 138 12.70 -16.99 5.94
N GLU A 139 13.20 -18.22 6.12
CA GLU A 139 13.47 -19.17 5.04
C GLU A 139 12.19 -19.69 4.35
N ASP A 140 11.04 -19.61 5.01
CA ASP A 140 9.75 -19.99 4.44
C ASP A 140 9.19 -18.97 3.44
N ALA A 141 9.85 -17.81 3.28
CA ALA A 141 9.50 -16.79 2.29
C ALA A 141 9.97 -17.17 0.89
N VAL A 142 9.12 -17.89 0.15
CA VAL A 142 9.49 -18.53 -1.12
C VAL A 142 8.93 -17.82 -2.34
N TYR A 143 7.70 -17.30 -2.25
CA TYR A 143 6.98 -16.73 -3.39
C TYR A 143 6.53 -15.29 -3.13
N THR A 144 6.31 -14.54 -4.20
CA THR A 144 5.68 -13.21 -4.21
C THR A 144 4.79 -13.10 -5.44
N LEU A 145 3.74 -12.28 -5.41
CA LEU A 145 2.85 -12.09 -6.57
C LEU A 145 3.44 -11.00 -7.47
N GLN A 146 3.79 -11.32 -8.72
CA GLN A 146 4.20 -10.32 -9.69
C GLN A 146 2.98 -9.58 -10.24
N VAL A 147 3.00 -8.24 -10.14
CA VAL A 147 1.89 -7.36 -10.57
C VAL A 147 2.32 -6.30 -11.57
N GLY A 148 3.63 -6.16 -11.82
CA GLY A 148 4.11 -5.33 -12.91
C GLY A 148 5.55 -5.59 -13.32
N VAL A 149 5.87 -5.12 -14.52
CA VAL A 149 7.21 -5.11 -15.11
C VAL A 149 7.47 -3.76 -15.78
N TYR A 150 8.68 -3.24 -15.67
CA TYR A 150 9.12 -1.99 -16.24
C TYR A 150 10.32 -2.23 -17.14
N GLY A 151 10.27 -1.68 -18.36
CA GLY A 151 11.27 -1.92 -19.39
C GLY A 151 10.75 -1.63 -20.79
N ARG A 152 11.54 -2.01 -21.80
CA ARG A 152 11.15 -1.83 -23.20
C ARG A 152 10.00 -2.76 -23.58
N ALA A 153 8.94 -2.20 -24.17
CA ALA A 153 7.79 -2.95 -24.67
C ALA A 153 8.01 -3.54 -26.07
N ASP A 154 9.00 -3.03 -26.82
CA ASP A 154 9.21 -3.37 -28.23
C ASP A 154 10.14 -4.59 -28.46
N GLY A 155 10.52 -5.29 -27.38
CA GLY A 155 11.36 -6.49 -27.43
C GLY A 155 12.81 -6.25 -27.85
N ARG A 156 13.24 -4.99 -28.04
CA ARG A 156 14.64 -4.67 -28.36
C ARG A 156 15.50 -4.72 -27.10
N ALA A 157 16.80 -4.95 -27.30
CA ALA A 157 17.77 -4.86 -26.21
C ALA A 157 17.72 -3.46 -25.58
N PRO A 158 17.61 -3.35 -24.24
CA PRO A 158 17.52 -2.06 -23.58
C PRO A 158 18.86 -1.34 -23.59
N THR A 159 18.79 -0.02 -23.80
CA THR A 159 19.92 0.87 -23.56
C THR A 159 20.12 1.07 -22.05
N ARG A 160 21.28 1.59 -21.66
CA ARG A 160 21.53 1.96 -20.25
C ARG A 160 20.46 2.93 -19.71
N ARG A 161 20.04 3.89 -20.53
CA ARG A 161 18.98 4.84 -20.18
C ARG A 161 17.64 4.13 -19.95
N ASP A 162 17.28 3.19 -20.83
CA ASP A 162 16.04 2.40 -20.66
C ASP A 162 16.06 1.62 -19.33
N ILE A 163 17.21 1.06 -18.95
CA ILE A 163 17.38 0.34 -17.68
C ILE A 163 17.23 1.31 -16.50
N GLU A 164 17.87 2.47 -16.54
CA GLU A 164 17.80 3.48 -15.48
C GLU A 164 16.36 3.98 -15.28
N GLU A 165 15.65 4.33 -16.36
CA GLU A 165 14.25 4.75 -16.31
C GLU A 165 13.32 3.63 -15.81
N ALA A 166 13.57 2.38 -16.21
CA ALA A 166 12.78 1.24 -15.73
C ALA A 166 12.98 0.98 -14.23
N ARG A 167 14.20 1.18 -13.71
CA ARG A 167 14.49 1.04 -12.29
C ARG A 167 13.78 2.11 -11.47
N GLU A 168 13.90 3.37 -11.88
CA GLU A 168 13.24 4.50 -11.23
C GLU A 168 11.72 4.31 -11.14
N LYS A 169 11.08 3.97 -12.25
CA LYS A 169 9.63 3.74 -12.29
C LYS A 169 9.17 2.54 -11.46
N ALA A 170 9.96 1.47 -11.40
CA ALA A 170 9.64 0.32 -10.55
C ALA A 170 9.73 0.69 -9.05
N VAL A 171 10.71 1.51 -8.67
CA VAL A 171 10.82 2.04 -7.30
C VAL A 171 9.60 2.89 -6.96
N GLU A 172 9.24 3.85 -7.82
CA GLU A 172 8.08 4.72 -7.64
C GLU A 172 6.78 3.91 -7.47
N ALA A 173 6.58 2.89 -8.31
CA ALA A 173 5.41 2.02 -8.23
C ALA A 173 5.33 1.24 -6.91
N VAL A 174 6.46 0.73 -6.41
CA VAL A 174 6.53 0.03 -5.13
C VAL A 174 6.27 0.98 -3.96
N GLU A 175 6.80 2.20 -4.02
CA GLU A 175 6.54 3.23 -3.01
C GLU A 175 5.06 3.60 -2.95
N GLU A 176 4.40 3.73 -4.10
CA GLU A 176 2.95 3.98 -4.15
C GLU A 176 2.16 2.80 -3.57
N LEU A 177 2.48 1.56 -3.95
CA LEU A 177 1.82 0.37 -3.38
C LEU A 177 1.99 0.29 -1.86
N ARG A 178 3.18 0.55 -1.33
CA ARG A 178 3.43 0.58 0.13
C ARG A 178 2.69 1.71 0.82
N ARG A 179 2.58 2.89 0.19
CA ARG A 179 1.78 4.01 0.68
C ARG A 179 0.29 3.66 0.76
N GLN A 180 -0.17 2.80 -0.15
CA GLN A 180 -1.52 2.23 -0.19
C GLN A 180 -1.71 1.02 0.76
N GLY A 181 -0.70 0.66 1.55
CA GLY A 181 -0.76 -0.40 2.55
C GLY A 181 -0.45 -1.81 2.04
N GLU A 182 0.13 -1.94 0.84
CA GLU A 182 0.50 -3.22 0.27
C GLU A 182 1.97 -3.55 0.54
N LEU A 183 2.25 -4.80 0.88
CA LEU A 183 3.62 -5.27 1.08
C LEU A 183 4.29 -5.45 -0.28
N ALA A 184 4.83 -4.38 -0.87
CA ALA A 184 5.38 -4.40 -2.22
C ALA A 184 6.92 -4.42 -2.26
N PHE A 185 7.50 -4.94 -3.34
CA PHE A 185 8.94 -4.98 -3.58
C PHE A 185 9.27 -4.76 -5.06
N TYR A 186 10.47 -4.26 -5.34
CA TYR A 186 11.04 -4.29 -6.69
C TYR A 186 12.12 -5.37 -6.81
N TYR A 187 12.34 -5.86 -8.01
CA TYR A 187 13.54 -6.61 -8.36
C TYR A 187 14.10 -6.08 -9.68
N HIS A 188 15.39 -5.74 -9.71
CA HIS A 188 16.05 -5.24 -10.91
C HIS A 188 16.78 -6.38 -11.63
N GLY A 189 16.17 -6.88 -12.70
CA GLY A 189 16.82 -7.83 -13.61
C GLY A 189 17.78 -7.14 -14.59
N PRO A 190 18.44 -7.93 -15.46
CA PRO A 190 19.38 -7.39 -16.46
C PRO A 190 18.72 -6.49 -17.52
N SER A 191 17.44 -6.70 -17.82
CA SER A 191 16.73 -5.99 -18.90
C SER A 191 15.42 -5.34 -18.49
N MET A 192 14.81 -5.77 -17.39
CA MET A 192 13.55 -5.24 -16.87
C MET A 192 13.58 -5.20 -15.35
N SER A 193 12.77 -4.33 -14.77
CA SER A 193 12.49 -4.30 -13.33
C SER A 193 11.11 -4.88 -13.05
N MET A 194 11.00 -5.76 -12.08
CA MET A 194 9.74 -6.35 -11.63
C MET A 194 9.20 -5.59 -10.42
N VAL A 195 7.89 -5.55 -10.30
CA VAL A 195 7.15 -5.07 -9.13
C VAL A 195 6.29 -6.22 -8.63
N THR A 196 6.43 -6.54 -7.35
CA THR A 196 5.75 -7.67 -6.72
C THR A 196 5.06 -7.24 -5.42
N VAL A 197 4.07 -8.01 -4.99
CA VAL A 197 3.31 -7.79 -3.76
C VAL A 197 3.15 -9.08 -2.96
N GLY A 198 3.19 -8.96 -1.64
CA GLY A 198 3.08 -10.07 -0.71
C GLY A 198 4.33 -10.95 -0.67
N VAL A 199 4.35 -11.81 0.35
CA VAL A 199 5.36 -12.85 0.58
C VAL A 199 4.59 -14.11 0.92
N PHE A 200 4.94 -15.26 0.34
CA PHE A 200 4.15 -16.48 0.43
C PHE A 200 5.05 -17.70 0.59
N THR A 201 4.53 -18.72 1.27
CA THR A 201 5.19 -20.02 1.46
C THR A 201 4.72 -21.03 0.43
N HIS A 202 5.23 -22.26 0.45
CA HIS A 202 4.72 -23.35 -0.39
C HIS A 202 3.24 -23.68 -0.09
N GLU A 203 2.83 -23.61 1.18
CA GLU A 203 1.45 -23.89 1.61
C GLU A 203 0.44 -22.88 1.06
N ASP A 204 0.91 -21.68 0.66
CA ASP A 204 0.05 -20.66 0.07
C ASP A 204 -0.31 -20.94 -1.40
N ILE A 205 0.41 -21.85 -2.08
CA ILE A 205 0.28 -22.10 -3.53
C ILE A 205 -0.40 -23.44 -3.84
N ASP A 206 -0.10 -24.50 -3.07
CA ASP A 206 -0.46 -25.88 -3.40
C ASP A 206 -1.31 -26.54 -2.30
N PRO A 207 -2.44 -27.21 -2.60
CA PRO A 207 -3.09 -27.41 -3.92
C PRO A 207 -4.09 -26.31 -4.31
N VAL A 208 -4.37 -25.38 -3.40
CA VAL A 208 -5.28 -24.27 -3.64
C VAL A 208 -4.66 -23.02 -3.06
N PHE A 209 -4.70 -21.92 -3.81
CA PHE A 209 -4.21 -20.64 -3.33
C PHE A 209 -4.83 -20.26 -1.99
N SER A 210 -3.99 -19.87 -1.04
CA SER A 210 -4.46 -19.37 0.25
C SER A 210 -5.38 -18.17 0.07
N PHE A 211 -6.24 -17.93 1.06
CA PHE A 211 -7.13 -16.77 1.04
C PHE A 211 -6.37 -15.45 0.83
N GLY A 212 -5.19 -15.33 1.45
CA GLY A 212 -4.33 -14.15 1.31
C GLY A 212 -3.83 -13.94 -0.12
N LEU A 213 -3.40 -15.01 -0.80
CA LEU A 213 -2.95 -14.94 -2.20
C LEU A 213 -4.12 -14.63 -3.13
N ARG A 214 -5.25 -15.34 -2.99
CA ARG A 214 -6.47 -15.08 -3.80
C ARG A 214 -6.96 -13.65 -3.67
N SER A 215 -7.03 -13.14 -2.44
CA SER A 215 -7.42 -11.76 -2.18
C SER A 215 -6.48 -10.74 -2.85
N LEU A 216 -5.19 -11.05 -2.98
CA LEU A 216 -4.23 -10.20 -3.69
C LEU A 216 -4.41 -10.31 -5.21
N MET A 217 -4.63 -11.49 -5.75
CA MET A 217 -4.91 -11.70 -7.17
C MET A 217 -6.21 -11.00 -7.61
N GLU A 218 -7.25 -10.99 -6.77
CA GLU A 218 -8.47 -10.24 -7.04
C GLU A 218 -8.25 -8.71 -7.05
N ARG A 219 -7.36 -8.19 -6.18
CA ARG A 219 -7.00 -6.77 -6.14
C ARG A 219 -6.06 -6.36 -7.27
N PHE A 220 -5.18 -7.27 -7.68
CA PHE A 220 -4.18 -7.07 -8.73
C PHE A 220 -4.31 -8.15 -9.80
N PRO A 221 -5.39 -8.11 -10.61
CA PRO A 221 -5.67 -9.20 -11.55
C PRO A 221 -4.69 -9.25 -12.72
N HIS A 222 -3.98 -8.16 -13.01
CA HIS A 222 -3.17 -8.03 -14.22
C HIS A 222 -1.73 -7.64 -13.90
N ASN A 223 -0.79 -8.28 -14.59
CA ASN A 223 0.61 -7.90 -14.60
C ASN A 223 0.82 -6.74 -15.59
N LEU A 224 1.05 -5.54 -15.07
CA LEU A 224 1.13 -4.32 -15.88
C LEU A 224 2.54 -4.14 -16.48
N LEU A 225 2.63 -3.74 -17.76
CA LEU A 225 3.88 -3.31 -18.37
C LEU A 225 3.97 -1.79 -18.35
N ASN A 226 4.97 -1.24 -17.66
CA ASN A 226 5.15 0.20 -17.45
C ASN A 226 3.89 0.88 -16.86
N GLY A 227 3.16 0.17 -16.00
CA GLY A 227 1.89 0.64 -15.41
C GLY A 227 0.68 0.54 -16.33
N GLN A 228 0.81 -0.09 -17.50
CA GLN A 228 -0.28 -0.25 -18.48
C GLN A 228 -0.61 -1.73 -18.69
N GLY A 229 -1.90 -2.05 -18.85
CA GLY A 229 -2.32 -3.39 -19.24
C GLY A 229 -1.84 -3.70 -20.66
N VAL A 230 -1.16 -4.83 -20.85
CA VAL A 230 -0.66 -5.25 -22.17
C VAL A 230 -1.26 -6.58 -22.56
N SER A 231 -1.73 -6.64 -23.80
CA SER A 231 -2.27 -7.85 -24.41
C SER A 231 -1.13 -8.71 -24.95
N GLN A 232 -1.03 -9.94 -24.46
CA GLN A 232 -0.19 -10.99 -25.01
C GLN A 232 -0.96 -11.76 -26.06
N THR A 233 -0.33 -12.01 -27.21
CA THR A 233 -0.90 -12.95 -28.20
C THR A 233 -0.59 -14.36 -27.75
N VAL A 234 -1.62 -15.11 -27.35
CA VAL A 234 -1.52 -16.52 -26.96
C VAL A 234 -2.13 -17.39 -28.06
N THR A 235 -1.45 -18.50 -28.35
CA THR A 235 -1.98 -19.52 -29.26
C THR A 235 -2.76 -20.53 -28.42
N MET A 236 -4.06 -20.63 -28.70
CA MET A 236 -4.98 -21.55 -28.01
C MET A 236 -4.77 -22.99 -28.49
N SER A 237 -5.36 -23.95 -27.78
CA SER A 237 -5.28 -25.38 -28.12
C SER A 237 -5.91 -25.73 -29.47
N ASP A 238 -6.81 -24.88 -29.99
CA ASP A 238 -7.42 -24.98 -31.32
C ASP A 238 -6.58 -24.32 -32.43
N GLY A 239 -5.39 -23.79 -32.11
CA GLY A 239 -4.50 -23.09 -33.04
C GLY A 239 -4.89 -21.63 -33.33
N SER A 240 -6.01 -21.14 -32.77
CA SER A 240 -6.39 -19.73 -32.87
C SER A 240 -5.45 -18.85 -32.05
N ARG A 241 -5.26 -17.60 -32.48
CA ARG A 241 -4.49 -16.60 -31.75
C ARG A 241 -5.44 -15.61 -31.11
N GLN A 242 -5.32 -15.43 -29.79
CA GLN A 242 -6.09 -14.43 -29.06
C GLN A 242 -5.16 -13.48 -28.33
N GLN A 243 -5.59 -12.23 -28.23
CA GLN A 243 -4.95 -11.24 -27.38
C GLN A 243 -5.59 -11.30 -25.99
N ILE A 244 -4.83 -11.72 -25.00
CA ILE A 244 -5.26 -11.77 -23.60
C ILE A 244 -4.38 -10.84 -22.77
N ILE A 245 -4.97 -10.13 -21.80
CA ILE A 245 -4.18 -9.34 -20.85
C ILE A 245 -3.43 -10.31 -19.94
N GLN A 246 -2.13 -10.07 -19.72
CA GLN A 246 -1.36 -10.91 -18.83
C GLN A 246 -1.87 -10.79 -17.39
N GLU A 247 -2.26 -11.91 -16.79
CA GLU A 247 -2.67 -11.96 -15.39
C GLU A 247 -1.46 -11.82 -14.46
N SER A 248 -1.70 -11.39 -13.22
CA SER A 248 -0.68 -11.47 -12.17
C SER A 248 -0.48 -12.94 -11.77
N PHE A 249 0.76 -13.32 -11.47
CA PHE A 249 1.10 -14.70 -11.14
C PHE A 249 2.19 -14.79 -10.06
N PRO A 250 2.18 -15.84 -9.22
CA PRO A 250 3.26 -16.06 -8.27
C PRO A 250 4.60 -16.30 -8.97
N VAL A 251 5.65 -15.69 -8.43
CA VAL A 251 7.04 -15.90 -8.84
C VAL A 251 7.89 -16.23 -7.63
N LEU A 252 9.02 -16.90 -7.86
CA LEU A 252 9.99 -17.19 -6.81
C LEU A 252 10.68 -15.90 -6.34
N ILE A 253 10.90 -15.80 -5.04
CA ILE A 253 11.77 -14.80 -4.45
C ILE A 253 13.22 -15.20 -4.76
N PRO A 254 14.05 -14.30 -5.33
CA PRO A 254 15.44 -14.63 -5.66
C PRO A 254 16.24 -15.04 -4.42
N GLU A 255 17.03 -16.09 -4.55
CA GLU A 255 18.10 -16.43 -3.61
C GLU A 255 19.24 -15.39 -3.74
N ASN A 256 19.93 -15.12 -2.63
CA ASN A 256 21.09 -14.21 -2.60
C ASN A 256 22.36 -14.86 -3.15
#